data_AF-A0A9X2JMV1-F1
#
_entry.id   AF-A0A9X2JMV1-F1
#
_cell.length_a   1.000
_cell.length_b   1.000
_cell.length_c   1.000
_cell.angle_alpha   90.00
_cell.angle_beta   90.00
_cell.angle_gamma   90.00
#
_symmetry.space_group_name_H-M   'P 1'
#
loop_
_entity.id
_entity.type
_entity.pdbx_description
1 polymer ?
#
loop_
_entity_poly.entity_id
_entity_poly.type
_entity_poly.pdbx_seq_one_letter_code
_entity_poly.pdbx_strand_id
1 'polypeptide(L)'
;MSRVNSASQIALSSSVSSLGSGFAPNAVDVAFFKSMGKMHKVDDVSNCDIVWCLVDFEQQALGLPYELKVIDPSTYITLGAAIEGLSGGDAVSLREFKSDIPDKIDDAP
;
A
#
# COMPACT_ATOMS: atom_id res chain seq x y z
N MET A 1 -12.00 11.39 18.87
CA MET A 1 -10.54 11.62 18.88
C MET A 1 -9.85 10.28 19.19
N SER A 2 -9.48 9.52 18.16
CA SER A 2 -8.80 8.23 18.33
C SER A 2 -7.33 8.49 18.62
N ARG A 3 -6.86 8.11 19.81
CA ARG A 3 -5.44 8.19 20.17
C ARG A 3 -4.74 7.02 19.52
N VAL A 4 -3.93 7.28 18.50
CA VAL A 4 -2.97 6.31 17.96
C VAL A 4 -2.08 5.86 19.12
N ASN A 5 -2.01 4.54 19.38
CA ASN A 5 -1.31 3.97 20.52
C ASN A 5 0.20 4.23 20.43
N SER A 6 0.87 4.38 21.57
CA SER A 6 2.27 4.84 21.68
C SER A 6 3.25 3.92 20.93
N ALA A 7 3.01 2.61 20.92
CA ALA A 7 3.83 1.64 20.20
C ALA A 7 3.80 1.82 18.67
N SER A 8 2.62 2.05 18.09
CA SER A 8 2.46 2.29 16.66
C SER A 8 3.06 3.64 16.24
N GLN A 9 2.95 4.66 17.10
CA GLN A 9 3.65 5.94 16.89
C GLN A 9 5.17 5.79 16.94
N ILE A 10 5.69 4.96 17.85
CA ILE A 10 7.13 4.68 17.95
C ILE A 10 7.62 3.90 16.73
N ALA A 11 6.87 2.92 16.24
CA ALA A 11 7.23 2.17 15.04
C ALA A 11 7.27 3.08 13.80
N LEU A 12 6.21 3.88 13.57
CA LEU A 12 6.20 4.88 12.50
C LEU A 12 7.33 5.90 12.66
N SER A 13 7.53 6.45 13.85
CA SER A 13 8.58 7.42 14.12
C SER A 13 9.98 6.85 13.87
N SER A 14 10.21 5.58 14.24
CA SER A 14 11.50 4.90 14.02
C SER A 14 11.74 4.63 12.53
N SER A 15 10.70 4.24 11.80
CA SER A 15 10.74 4.08 10.34
C SER A 15 10.99 5.40 9.61
N VAL A 16 10.31 6.48 10.03
CA VAL A 16 10.54 7.84 9.52
C VAL A 16 11.98 8.29 9.80
N SER A 17 12.49 8.02 11.00
CA SER A 17 13.86 8.38 11.39
C SER A 17 14.92 7.70 10.53
N SER A 18 14.64 6.50 10.00
CA SER A 18 15.56 5.75 9.14
C SER A 18 15.68 6.33 7.72
N LEU A 19 14.73 7.17 7.29
CA LEU A 19 14.67 7.74 5.93
C LEU A 19 15.39 9.09 5.80
N GLY A 20 16.04 9.57 6.87
CA GLY A 20 16.69 10.89 6.92
C GLY A 20 15.71 12.02 7.27
N SER A 21 16.24 13.11 7.82
CA SER A 21 15.47 14.17 8.51
C SER A 21 14.57 15.05 7.62
N GLY A 22 14.20 14.60 6.43
CA GLY A 22 13.36 15.34 5.48
C GLY A 22 12.27 14.50 4.81
N PHE A 23 12.18 13.19 5.07
CA PHE A 23 11.27 12.31 4.36
C PHE A 23 10.22 11.69 5.32
N ALA A 24 8.98 12.17 5.22
CA ALA A 24 7.85 11.55 5.91
C ALA A 24 7.14 10.60 4.93
N PRO A 25 7.16 9.27 5.16
CA PRO A 25 6.48 8.33 4.28
C PRO A 25 4.96 8.49 4.40
N ASN A 26 4.26 8.35 3.27
CA ASN A 26 2.80 8.38 3.26
C ASN A 26 2.27 7.05 3.79
N ALA A 27 1.39 7.09 4.80
CA ALA A 27 0.74 5.88 5.30
C ALA A 27 -0.31 5.40 4.28
N VAL A 28 -0.22 4.14 3.88
CA VAL A 28 -1.11 3.51 2.90
C VAL A 28 -1.66 2.21 3.47
N ASP A 29 -2.98 2.06 3.42
CA ASP A 29 -3.64 0.84 3.88
C ASP A 29 -3.24 -0.37 3.03
N VAL A 30 -2.99 -1.52 3.67
CA VAL A 30 -2.51 -2.73 2.99
C VAL A 30 -3.56 -3.35 2.06
N ALA A 31 -4.86 -3.23 2.37
CA ALA A 31 -5.91 -3.72 1.49
C ALA A 31 -6.02 -2.84 0.24
N PHE A 32 -5.89 -1.51 0.41
CA PHE A 32 -5.76 -0.58 -0.72
C PHE A 32 -4.50 -0.88 -1.55
N PHE A 33 -3.36 -1.15 -0.90
CA PHE A 33 -2.13 -1.49 -1.61
C PHE A 33 -2.27 -2.75 -2.48
N LYS A 34 -2.96 -3.77 -1.94
CA LYS A 34 -3.19 -5.04 -2.63
C LYS A 34 -4.24 -4.96 -3.74
N SER A 35 -5.13 -3.96 -3.72
CA SER A 35 -6.13 -3.78 -4.79
C SER A 35 -5.58 -3.04 -6.00
N MET A 36 -4.42 -2.38 -5.88
CA MET A 36 -3.74 -1.73 -6.99
C MET A 36 -3.11 -2.73 -7.95
N GLY A 37 -2.85 -2.28 -9.17
CA GLY A 37 -2.05 -3.01 -10.16
C GLY A 37 -0.63 -3.28 -9.66
N LYS A 38 0.06 -4.24 -10.30
CA LYS A 38 1.44 -4.58 -9.94
C LYS A 38 2.34 -3.36 -10.14
N MET A 39 2.93 -2.86 -9.05
CA MET A 39 3.87 -1.74 -9.07
C MET A 39 5.30 -2.23 -8.90
N HIS A 40 6.21 -1.66 -9.68
CA HIS A 40 7.63 -1.89 -9.54
C HIS A 40 8.19 -1.08 -8.37
N LYS A 41 8.78 -1.78 -7.40
CA LYS A 41 9.55 -1.16 -6.31
C LYS A 41 10.99 -0.94 -6.77
N VAL A 42 11.63 0.06 -6.18
CA VAL A 42 13.08 0.30 -6.32
C VAL A 42 13.78 0.00 -4.99
N ASP A 43 15.07 -0.31 -5.04
CA ASP A 43 15.79 -0.80 -3.86
C ASP A 43 16.31 0.34 -2.96
N ASP A 44 16.46 1.55 -3.50
CA ASP A 44 17.09 2.67 -2.79
C ASP A 44 16.24 3.94 -2.87
N VAL A 45 16.22 4.68 -1.75
CA VAL A 45 15.46 5.94 -1.61
C VAL A 45 15.89 7.01 -2.61
N SER A 46 17.15 7.02 -3.05
CA SER A 46 17.66 7.97 -4.05
C SER A 46 17.08 7.74 -5.44
N ASN A 47 16.56 6.54 -5.70
CA ASN A 47 15.93 6.17 -6.97
C ASN A 47 14.40 6.21 -6.92
N CYS A 48 13.82 6.67 -5.80
CA CYS A 48 12.37 6.74 -5.62
C CYS A 48 11.89 8.18 -5.53
N ASP A 49 10.68 8.42 -6.03
CA ASP A 49 10.00 9.70 -5.89
C ASP A 49 9.05 9.69 -4.69
N ILE A 50 8.57 8.49 -4.32
CA ILE A 50 7.53 8.28 -3.34
C ILE A 50 7.98 7.17 -2.38
N VAL A 51 7.84 7.43 -1.08
CA VAL A 51 8.00 6.43 -0.03
C VAL A 51 6.66 6.21 0.65
N TRP A 52 6.21 4.96 0.67
CA TRP A 52 5.00 4.52 1.34
C TRP A 52 5.32 3.69 2.56
N CYS A 53 4.54 3.92 3.62
CA CYS A 53 4.49 3.08 4.82
C CYS A 53 3.18 2.28 4.75
N LEU A 54 3.26 0.98 4.48
CA LEU A 54 2.10 0.11 4.45
C LEU A 54 1.63 -0.18 5.87
N VAL A 55 0.36 0.09 6.12
CA VAL A 55 -0.27 -0.07 7.43
C VAL A 55 -1.51 -0.96 7.31
N ASP A 56 -1.87 -1.60 8.41
CA ASP A 56 -3.12 -2.35 8.57
C ASP A 56 -3.84 -1.87 9.83
N PHE A 57 -5.15 -2.08 9.87
CA PHE A 57 -5.99 -1.76 11.02
C PHE A 57 -6.51 -3.06 11.63
N GLU A 58 -5.83 -3.53 12.68
CA GLU A 58 -6.19 -4.77 13.37
C GLU A 58 -6.99 -4.47 14.63
N GLN A 59 -8.09 -5.20 14.85
CA GLN A 59 -8.82 -5.18 16.10
C GLN A 59 -8.31 -6.32 16.99
N GLN A 60 -7.59 -5.99 18.07
CA GLN A 60 -7.02 -7.02 18.96
C GLN A 60 -8.09 -7.87 19.67
N ALA A 61 -9.27 -7.29 19.96
CA ALA A 61 -10.42 -8.01 20.49
C ALA A 61 -11.74 -7.31 20.15
N LEU A 62 -12.82 -8.08 20.05
CA LEU A 62 -14.17 -7.57 19.79
C LEU A 62 -14.57 -6.49 20.80
N GLY A 63 -14.93 -5.32 20.29
CA GLY A 63 -15.35 -4.17 21.09
C GLY A 63 -14.21 -3.23 21.52
N LEU A 64 -12.95 -3.58 21.24
CA LEU A 64 -11.82 -2.65 21.39
C LEU A 64 -11.64 -1.78 20.13
N PRO A 65 -11.04 -0.59 20.26
CA PRO A 65 -10.65 0.20 19.10
C PRO A 65 -9.70 -0.56 18.17
N TYR A 66 -9.78 -0.27 16.88
CA TYR A 66 -8.79 -0.71 15.91
C TYR A 66 -7.45 -0.05 16.20
N GLU A 67 -6.37 -0.83 16.11
CA GLU A 67 -5.01 -0.36 16.24
C GLU A 67 -4.30 -0.39 14.89
N LEU A 68 -3.47 0.63 14.66
CA LEU A 68 -2.68 0.72 13.45
C LEU A 68 -1.42 -0.13 13.60
N LYS A 69 -1.19 -1.03 12.66
CA LYS A 69 -0.02 -1.92 12.59
C LYS A 69 0.78 -1.58 11.35
N VAL A 70 2.08 -1.33 11.50
CA VAL A 70 2.98 -1.13 10.36
C VAL A 70 3.31 -2.50 9.77
N ILE A 71 3.00 -2.70 8.50
CA ILE A 71 3.27 -3.93 7.74
C ILE A 71 4.60 -3.80 6.99
N ASP A 72 4.81 -2.68 6.31
CA ASP A 72 6.05 -2.36 5.61
C ASP A 72 6.38 -0.89 5.80
N PRO A 73 7.47 -0.54 6.50
CA PRO A 73 7.78 0.85 6.82
C PRO A 73 8.31 1.69 5.65
N SER A 74 8.78 1.05 4.57
CA SER A 74 9.55 1.75 3.54
C SER A 74 9.43 1.05 2.18
N THR A 75 8.27 1.17 1.55
CA THR A 75 8.08 0.82 0.14
C THR A 75 8.50 1.99 -0.73
N TYR A 76 9.59 1.82 -1.47
CA TYR A 76 10.13 2.80 -2.40
C TYR A 76 9.56 2.57 -3.80
N ILE A 77 8.90 3.57 -4.37
CA ILE A 77 8.34 3.51 -5.72
C ILE A 77 8.64 4.81 -6.49
N THR A 78 8.75 4.68 -7.81
CA THR A 78 8.78 5.86 -8.69
C THR A 78 7.38 6.41 -8.86
N LEU A 79 7.26 7.69 -9.24
CA LEU A 79 5.97 8.30 -9.55
C LEU A 79 5.28 7.58 -10.72
N GLY A 80 6.04 7.15 -11.72
CA GLY A 80 5.52 6.39 -12.86
C GLY A 80 4.89 5.06 -12.43
N ALA A 81 5.60 4.29 -11.60
CA ALA A 81 5.08 3.03 -11.07
C ALA A 81 3.82 3.25 -10.22
N ALA A 82 3.77 4.32 -9.42
CA ALA A 82 2.58 4.66 -8.64
C ALA A 82 1.37 4.95 -9.54
N ILE A 83 1.56 5.72 -10.62
CA ILE A 83 0.50 6.02 -11.59
C ILE A 83 0.00 4.73 -12.25
N GLU A 84 0.89 3.87 -12.72
CA GLU A 84 0.55 2.59 -13.35
C GLU A 84 -0.28 1.70 -12.41
N GLY A 85 0.16 1.56 -11.14
CA GLY A 85 -0.57 0.80 -10.13
C GLY A 85 -1.94 1.37 -9.80
N LEU A 86 -2.05 2.70 -9.67
CA LEU A 86 -3.31 3.40 -9.41
C LEU A 86 -4.28 3.32 -10.58
N SER A 87 -3.79 3.23 -11.82
CA SER A 87 -4.63 3.01 -13.01
C SER A 87 -5.09 1.57 -13.20
N GLY A 88 -4.68 0.64 -12.33
CA GLY A 88 -5.07 -0.77 -12.40
C GLY A 88 -4.10 -1.66 -13.18
N GLY A 89 -2.86 -1.21 -13.41
CA GLY A 89 -1.82 -1.95 -14.11
C GLY A 89 -1.85 -1.77 -15.63
N ASP A 90 -1.35 -2.77 -16.36
CA ASP A 90 -1.19 -2.70 -17.82
C ASP A 90 -2.54 -2.60 -18.54
N ALA A 91 -2.65 -1.62 -19.44
CA ALA A 91 -3.79 -1.50 -20.33
C ALA A 91 -3.86 -2.71 -21.26
N VAL A 92 -4.85 -3.58 -21.05
CA VAL A 92 -5.15 -4.69 -21.97
C VAL A 92 -5.97 -4.21 -23.16
N SER A 93 -5.84 -4.89 -24.30
CA SER A 93 -6.70 -4.59 -25.45
C SER A 93 -8.16 -4.96 -25.16
N LEU A 94 -9.10 -4.31 -25.85
CA LEU A 94 -10.54 -4.64 -25.73
C LEU A 94 -10.82 -6.12 -26.05
N ARG A 95 -10.01 -6.73 -26.91
CA ARG A 95 -10.15 -8.14 -27.30
C ARG A 95 -9.75 -9.07 -26.16
N GLU A 96 -8.62 -8.80 -25.51
CA GLU A 96 -8.15 -9.56 -24.34
C GLU A 96 -9.14 -9.40 -23.19
N PHE A 97 -9.54 -8.16 -22.89
CA PHE A 97 -10.54 -7.88 -21.85
C PHE A 97 -11.84 -8.66 -22.08
N LYS A 98 -12.38 -8.66 -23.32
CA LYS A 98 -13.62 -9.39 -23.65
C LYS A 98 -13.46 -10.90 -23.61
N SER A 99 -12.27 -11.42 -23.85
CA SER A 99 -11.99 -12.86 -23.78
C SER A 99 -11.97 -13.37 -22.34
N ASP A 100 -11.64 -12.52 -21.37
CA ASP A 100 -11.54 -12.88 -19.94
C ASP A 100 -12.86 -12.74 -19.17
N ILE A 101 -13.87 -12.08 -19.74
CA ILE A 101 -15.17 -11.88 -19.08
C ILE A 101 -15.95 -13.19 -18.87
N PRO A 102 -16.07 -14.12 -19.86
CA PRO A 102 -16.82 -15.35 -19.70
C PRO A 102 -16.31 -16.21 -18.53
N ASP A 103 -14.99 -16.35 -18.42
CA ASP A 103 -14.33 -17.14 -17.36
C ASP A 103 -14.56 -16.55 -15.96
N LYS A 104 -14.93 -15.27 -15.84
CA LYS A 104 -15.21 -14.60 -14.57
C LYS A 104 -16.69 -14.61 -14.19
N ILE A 105 -17.59 -14.92 -15.13
CA ILE A 105 -19.04 -14.94 -14.92
C ILE A 105 -19.53 -16.37 -14.64
N ASP A 106 -18.86 -17.39 -15.18
CA ASP A 106 -19.25 -18.79 -15.03
C ASP A 106 -18.80 -19.44 -13.70
N ASP A 107 -18.08 -18.72 -12.84
CA ASP A 107 -17.64 -19.18 -11.50
C ASP A 107 -18.55 -18.67 -10.36
N ALA A 108 -19.80 -18.30 -10.69
CA ALA A 108 -20.84 -18.03 -9.70
C ALA A 108 -21.59 -19.34 -9.35
N PRO A 109 -21.65 -19.77 -8.08
CA PRO A 109 -22.40 -20.96 -7.66
C PRO A 109 -23.92 -20.83 -7.86
#